data_AF-A0A849GTC1-F1
#
_entry.id   AF-A0A849GTC1-F1
#
_cell.length_a   1.000
_cell.length_b   1.000
_cell.length_c   1.000
_cell.angle_alpha   90.00
_cell.angle_beta   90.00
_cell.angle_gamma   90.00
#
_symmetry.space_group_name_H-M   'P 1'
#
loop_
_entity.id
_entity.type
_entity.pdbx_description
1 polymer ?
#
loop_
_entity_poly.entity_id
_entity_poly.type
_entity_poly.pdbx_seq_one_letter_code
_entity_poly.pdbx_strand_id
1 'polypeptide(L)'
;MFYQSVTAAALLWLLVFAPAPIAAQDDPASFADPAELLEEARDRQEEFERFRASRIPVERVRSQPTCDELIGSICIWYGGEGETGFPAEWPEVGEARVELISFLTETAERVPDRWVIGQLVYYLIENRDVAGATRVATECGIDEVWWCAALRGYILHLTADYVASEEAFREAIALMPPDERESWMSLRYVLTKEGEELFASMDSEERERRWEQFWRLSDPVFLLEGNDRLTDHFARMVEAVNWRDAANPMGWPWGEDMEATLIRYGRNIGYSRTYDPIAAFRTLGDTRRVLG
;
A
#
# COMPACT_ATOMS: atom_id res chain seq x y z
N MET A 1 -35.72 102.87 7.32
CA MET A 1 -34.71 101.89 6.89
C MET A 1 -34.16 101.22 8.14
N PHE A 2 -34.76 100.11 8.55
CA PHE A 2 -34.33 99.29 9.70
C PHE A 2 -34.43 97.84 9.25
N TYR A 3 -33.27 97.19 9.12
CA TYR A 3 -33.15 95.78 8.74
C TYR A 3 -33.29 94.91 9.99
N GLN A 4 -34.20 93.93 9.94
CA GLN A 4 -34.38 92.91 10.97
C GLN A 4 -33.31 91.82 10.84
N SER A 5 -32.72 91.46 11.97
CA SER A 5 -31.77 90.36 12.15
C SER A 5 -32.52 89.02 12.25
N VAL A 6 -32.12 88.04 11.43
CA VAL A 6 -32.54 86.64 11.57
C VAL A 6 -31.35 85.86 12.16
N THR A 7 -31.52 85.30 13.35
CA THR A 7 -30.57 84.36 13.96
C THR A 7 -31.08 82.93 13.75
N ALA A 8 -30.35 82.15 12.96
CA ALA A 8 -30.57 80.72 12.79
C ALA A 8 -29.75 79.94 13.83
N ALA A 9 -30.42 79.05 14.57
CA ALA A 9 -29.79 78.12 15.51
C ALA A 9 -29.28 76.88 14.75
N ALA A 10 -28.00 76.55 14.91
CA ALA A 10 -27.41 75.31 14.40
C ALA A 10 -27.20 74.33 15.57
N LEU A 11 -27.89 73.18 15.50
CA LEU A 11 -27.71 72.03 16.38
C LEU A 11 -26.54 71.18 15.86
N LEU A 12 -25.47 71.06 16.65
CA LEU A 12 -24.39 70.10 16.42
C LEU A 12 -24.75 68.75 17.08
N TRP A 13 -24.91 67.72 16.26
CA TRP A 13 -24.99 66.31 16.70
C TRP A 13 -23.57 65.72 16.72
N LEU A 14 -23.08 65.35 17.90
CA LEU A 14 -21.84 64.59 18.09
C LEU A 14 -22.17 63.10 18.08
N LEU A 15 -21.78 62.39 17.00
CA LEU A 15 -21.77 60.93 16.95
C LEU A 15 -20.50 60.42 17.64
N VAL A 16 -20.68 59.79 18.81
CA VAL A 16 -19.62 59.04 19.50
C VAL A 16 -19.51 57.67 18.83
N PHE A 17 -18.43 57.44 18.08
CA PHE A 17 -18.05 56.10 17.62
C PHE A 17 -17.44 55.33 18.79
N ALA A 18 -18.16 54.33 19.30
CA ALA A 18 -17.59 53.33 20.20
C ALA A 18 -16.78 52.31 19.38
N PRO A 19 -15.51 52.01 19.72
CA PRO A 19 -14.79 50.92 19.10
C PRO A 19 -15.38 49.60 19.61
N ALA A 20 -15.87 48.77 18.70
CA ALA A 20 -16.21 47.38 19.03
C ALA A 20 -14.90 46.63 19.37
N PRO A 21 -14.86 45.81 20.43
CA PRO A 21 -13.73 44.92 20.65
C PRO A 21 -13.74 43.88 19.52
N ILE A 22 -12.68 43.89 18.71
CA ILE A 22 -12.34 42.75 17.86
C ILE A 22 -11.95 41.64 18.84
N ALA A 23 -12.87 40.72 19.09
CA ALA A 23 -12.51 39.43 19.65
C ALA A 23 -11.63 38.76 18.59
N ALA A 24 -10.33 38.73 18.82
CA ALA A 24 -9.46 37.77 18.17
C ALA A 24 -10.00 36.39 18.56
N GLN A 25 -10.62 35.70 17.61
CA GLN A 25 -10.74 34.25 17.70
C GLN A 25 -9.31 33.73 17.57
N ASP A 26 -8.67 33.51 18.71
CA ASP A 26 -7.62 32.49 18.78
C ASP A 26 -8.32 31.19 18.40
N ASP A 27 -8.24 30.80 17.12
CA ASP A 27 -8.58 29.45 16.70
C ASP A 27 -7.54 28.54 17.36
N PRO A 28 -7.91 27.75 18.38
CA PRO A 28 -6.98 26.75 18.88
C PRO A 28 -6.78 25.80 17.71
N ALA A 29 -5.52 25.70 17.24
CA ALA A 29 -5.08 24.85 16.14
C ALA A 29 -6.07 23.71 15.89
N SER A 30 -6.84 23.82 14.81
CA SER A 30 -7.75 22.76 14.36
C SER A 30 -6.91 21.50 14.21
N PHE A 31 -6.94 20.64 15.23
CA PHE A 31 -6.44 19.29 15.09
C PHE A 31 -7.39 18.65 14.08
N ALA A 32 -6.93 18.51 12.84
CA ALA A 32 -7.70 17.81 11.81
C ALA A 32 -8.22 16.50 12.38
N ASP A 33 -9.50 16.20 12.14
CA ASP A 33 -10.15 15.00 12.64
C ASP A 33 -9.33 13.78 12.20
N PRO A 34 -8.97 12.85 13.11
CA PRO A 34 -8.27 11.63 12.73
C PRO A 34 -8.91 10.92 11.53
N ALA A 35 -10.24 10.89 11.42
CA ALA A 35 -10.92 10.29 10.28
C ALA A 35 -10.64 11.03 8.96
N GLU A 36 -10.66 12.37 8.97
CA GLU A 36 -10.35 13.21 7.81
C GLU A 36 -8.90 13.03 7.36
N LEU A 37 -7.95 12.92 8.30
CA LEU A 37 -6.54 12.68 7.98
C LEU A 37 -6.32 11.29 7.35
N LEU A 38 -7.03 10.27 7.79
CA LEU A 38 -6.95 8.93 7.20
C LEU A 38 -7.56 8.90 5.80
N GLU A 39 -8.65 9.62 5.57
CA GLU A 39 -9.23 9.80 4.23
C GLU A 39 -8.25 10.54 3.31
N GLU A 40 -7.65 11.65 3.76
CA GLU A 40 -6.65 12.39 2.98
C GLU A 40 -5.43 11.52 2.65
N ALA A 41 -4.99 10.65 3.58
CA ALA A 41 -3.90 9.71 3.33
C ALA A 41 -4.22 8.71 2.22
N ARG A 42 -5.46 8.19 2.18
CA ARG A 42 -5.94 7.30 1.10
C ARG A 42 -6.02 8.03 -0.22
N ASP A 43 -6.56 9.25 -0.23
CA ASP A 43 -6.67 10.07 -1.43
C ASP A 43 -5.29 10.40 -2.03
N ARG A 44 -4.31 10.75 -1.20
CA ARG A 44 -2.94 11.03 -1.63
C ARG A 44 -2.22 9.80 -2.14
N GLN A 45 -2.45 8.64 -1.50
CA GLN A 45 -1.94 7.37 -2.00
C GLN A 45 -2.54 7.03 -3.36
N GLU A 46 -3.85 7.22 -3.54
CA GLU A 46 -4.51 7.01 -4.83
C GLU A 46 -4.01 7.98 -5.91
N GLU A 47 -3.85 9.26 -5.57
CA GLU A 47 -3.32 10.27 -6.48
C GLU A 47 -1.90 9.91 -6.95
N PHE A 48 -1.03 9.49 -6.03
CA PHE A 48 0.31 9.03 -6.36
C PHE A 48 0.28 7.83 -7.32
N GLU A 49 -0.54 6.82 -7.04
CA GLU A 49 -0.62 5.62 -7.89
C GLU A 49 -1.17 5.91 -9.27
N ARG A 50 -2.17 6.79 -9.36
CA ARG A 50 -2.71 7.28 -10.63
C ARG A 50 -1.65 8.07 -11.41
N PHE A 51 -0.87 8.90 -10.72
CA PHE A 51 0.24 9.64 -11.31
C PHE A 51 1.31 8.68 -11.84
N ARG A 52 1.78 7.73 -11.03
CA ARG A 52 2.73 6.67 -11.42
C ARG A 52 2.26 5.92 -12.66
N ALA A 53 1.00 5.45 -12.65
CA ALA A 53 0.41 4.75 -13.79
C ALA A 53 0.33 5.60 -15.07
N SER A 54 0.13 6.91 -14.95
CA SER A 54 0.12 7.85 -16.08
C SER A 54 1.50 8.05 -16.72
N ARG A 55 2.59 7.78 -15.98
CA ARG A 55 3.98 7.93 -16.43
C ARG A 55 4.58 6.66 -17.01
N ILE A 56 3.92 5.51 -16.90
CA ILE A 56 4.38 4.26 -17.52
C ILE A 56 4.37 4.43 -19.06
N PRO A 57 5.53 4.34 -19.74
CA PRO A 57 5.60 4.44 -21.20
C PRO A 57 4.72 3.42 -21.90
N VAL A 58 4.02 3.87 -22.95
CA VAL A 58 3.19 3.00 -23.79
C VAL A 58 3.99 2.61 -25.03
N GLU A 59 4.33 1.33 -25.13
CA GLU A 59 5.03 0.77 -26.28
C GLU A 59 4.08 0.08 -27.26
N ARG A 60 4.49 -0.05 -28.52
CA ARG A 60 3.72 -0.84 -29.49
C ARG A 60 3.88 -2.33 -29.17
N VAL A 61 2.79 -3.10 -29.22
CA VAL A 61 2.86 -4.58 -29.10
C VAL A 61 3.81 -5.13 -30.18
N ARG A 62 4.89 -5.78 -29.75
CA ARG A 62 5.87 -6.46 -30.63
C ARG A 62 5.59 -7.96 -30.75
N SER A 63 5.05 -8.56 -29.69
CA SER A 63 4.61 -9.95 -29.62
C SER A 63 3.37 -10.04 -28.71
N GLN A 64 2.42 -10.90 -29.08
CA GLN A 64 1.28 -11.27 -28.25
C GLN A 64 1.65 -12.59 -27.55
N PRO A 65 1.99 -12.58 -26.25
CA PRO A 65 2.25 -13.82 -25.53
C PRO A 65 0.97 -14.65 -25.48
N THR A 66 1.13 -15.98 -25.52
CA THR A 66 0.04 -16.91 -25.21
C THR A 66 -0.27 -16.84 -23.72
N CYS A 67 -1.54 -17.03 -23.37
CA CYS A 67 -1.91 -17.15 -21.96
C CYS A 67 -1.58 -18.55 -21.46
N ASP A 68 -0.61 -18.65 -20.55
CA ASP A 68 -0.18 -19.93 -19.99
C ASP A 68 -1.03 -20.31 -18.76
N GLU A 69 -1.41 -19.33 -17.95
CA GLU A 69 -2.35 -19.51 -16.83
C GLU A 69 -3.31 -18.33 -16.71
N LEU A 70 -4.59 -18.63 -16.43
CA LEU A 70 -5.61 -17.62 -16.18
C LEU A 70 -5.99 -17.65 -14.69
N ILE A 71 -5.74 -16.55 -13.99
CA ILE A 71 -6.14 -16.34 -12.59
C ILE A 71 -7.19 -15.24 -12.56
N GLY A 72 -8.47 -15.62 -12.42
CA GLY A 72 -9.58 -14.68 -12.52
C GLY A 72 -9.57 -13.95 -13.87
N SER A 73 -9.28 -12.64 -13.84
CA SER A 73 -9.16 -11.80 -15.05
C SER A 73 -7.71 -11.62 -15.55
N ILE A 74 -6.72 -12.10 -14.79
CA ILE A 74 -5.29 -11.91 -15.03
C ILE A 74 -4.73 -13.08 -15.82
N CYS A 75 -4.05 -12.76 -16.92
CA CYS A 75 -3.34 -13.73 -17.74
C CYS A 75 -1.85 -13.73 -17.38
N ILE A 76 -1.32 -14.90 -17.01
CA ILE A 76 0.09 -15.14 -16.74
C ILE A 76 0.73 -15.80 -17.97
N TRP A 77 1.95 -15.37 -18.30
CA TRP A 77 2.76 -15.95 -19.36
C TRP A 77 4.19 -16.18 -18.87
N TYR A 78 4.84 -17.24 -19.35
CA TYR A 78 6.19 -17.64 -18.98
C TYR A 78 7.17 -17.50 -20.17
N GLY A 79 8.40 -17.05 -19.91
CA GLY A 79 9.53 -17.16 -20.85
C GLY A 79 9.47 -16.24 -22.09
N GLY A 80 9.11 -14.96 -21.93
CA GLY A 80 8.96 -13.99 -23.03
C GLY A 80 10.15 -13.07 -23.30
N GLU A 81 10.33 -12.63 -24.56
CA GLU A 81 11.20 -11.47 -24.87
C GLU A 81 10.70 -10.23 -24.10
N GLY A 82 11.54 -9.66 -23.22
CA GLY A 82 11.21 -8.45 -22.44
C GLY A 82 11.09 -8.66 -20.93
N GLU A 83 11.28 -9.87 -20.41
CA GLU A 83 11.25 -10.19 -18.97
C GLU A 83 12.24 -9.42 -18.09
N THR A 84 13.20 -8.71 -18.67
CA THR A 84 14.14 -7.87 -17.90
C THR A 84 14.19 -6.42 -18.40
N GLY A 85 13.29 -6.06 -19.33
CA GLY A 85 13.34 -4.81 -20.08
C GLY A 85 12.26 -3.82 -19.70
N PHE A 86 11.99 -3.63 -18.40
CA PHE A 86 11.01 -2.66 -17.94
C PHE A 86 11.58 -1.25 -18.02
N PRO A 87 10.77 -0.25 -18.43
CA PRO A 87 11.21 1.12 -18.44
C PRO A 87 11.57 1.55 -17.01
N ALA A 88 12.70 2.23 -16.86
CA ALA A 88 13.05 2.86 -15.60
C ALA A 88 11.95 3.86 -15.21
N GLU A 89 11.68 3.95 -13.91
CA GLU A 89 10.77 4.94 -13.38
C GLU A 89 11.30 6.36 -13.65
N TRP A 90 10.39 7.25 -14.05
CA TRP A 90 10.73 8.65 -14.29
C TRP A 90 11.08 9.36 -12.98
N PRO A 91 12.08 10.26 -12.97
CA PRO A 91 12.49 10.97 -11.75
C PRO A 91 11.33 11.65 -11.01
N GLU A 92 10.38 12.24 -11.75
CA GLU A 92 9.22 12.95 -11.18
C GLU A 92 8.29 12.01 -10.40
N VAL A 93 8.27 10.72 -10.71
CA VAL A 93 7.52 9.71 -9.92
C VAL A 93 8.24 9.42 -8.61
N GLY A 94 9.57 9.37 -8.63
CA GLY A 94 10.38 9.26 -7.41
C GLY A 94 10.19 10.47 -6.48
N GLU A 95 10.14 11.69 -7.04
CA GLU A 95 9.84 12.91 -6.29
C GLU A 95 8.44 12.86 -5.65
N ALA A 96 7.41 12.49 -6.42
CA ALA A 96 6.06 12.32 -5.90
C ALA A 96 5.97 11.23 -4.81
N ARG A 97 6.77 10.15 -4.90
CA ARG A 97 6.87 9.13 -3.85
C ARG A 97 7.42 9.73 -2.55
N VAL A 98 8.47 10.55 -2.64
CA VAL A 98 9.05 11.23 -1.47
C VAL A 98 8.04 12.16 -0.81
N GLU A 99 7.24 12.90 -1.60
CA GLU A 99 6.15 13.73 -1.08
C GLU A 99 5.09 12.90 -0.34
N LEU A 100 4.67 11.76 -0.91
CA LEU A 100 3.74 10.84 -0.26
C LEU A 100 4.33 10.28 1.06
N ILE A 101 5.60 9.85 1.06
CA ILE A 101 6.28 9.36 2.26
C ILE A 101 6.30 10.42 3.36
N SER A 102 6.60 11.68 3.00
CA SER A 102 6.59 12.80 3.96
C SER A 102 5.21 12.97 4.58
N PHE A 103 4.15 12.97 3.76
CA PHE A 103 2.78 13.08 4.24
C PHE A 103 2.39 11.93 5.16
N LEU A 104 2.64 10.68 4.74
CA LEU A 104 2.34 9.49 5.56
C LEU A 104 3.11 9.47 6.88
N THR A 105 4.34 9.99 6.90
CA THR A 105 5.12 10.12 8.14
C THR A 105 4.43 11.07 9.12
N GLU A 106 4.04 12.26 8.66
CA GLU A 106 3.31 13.24 9.48
C GLU A 106 1.95 12.70 9.94
N THR A 107 1.24 11.95 9.08
CA THR A 107 -0.02 11.30 9.44
C THR A 107 0.20 10.24 10.52
N ALA A 108 1.21 9.38 10.39
CA ALA A 108 1.51 8.32 11.35
C ALA A 108 1.85 8.87 12.75
N GLU A 109 2.51 10.04 12.83
CA GLU A 109 2.81 10.71 14.11
C GLU A 109 1.55 11.23 14.82
N ARG A 110 0.49 11.56 14.06
CA ARG A 110 -0.74 12.17 14.57
C ARG A 110 -1.85 11.15 14.80
N VAL A 111 -1.91 10.13 13.94
CA VAL A 111 -2.94 9.11 13.91
C VAL A 111 -2.26 7.74 13.72
N PRO A 112 -1.94 7.03 14.82
CA PRO A 112 -1.45 5.67 14.73
C PRO A 112 -2.52 4.79 14.11
N ASP A 113 -2.28 4.34 12.88
CA ASP A 113 -3.21 3.51 12.11
C ASP A 113 -2.46 2.43 11.34
N ARG A 114 -3.03 1.22 11.35
CA ARG A 114 -2.45 0.02 10.75
C ARG A 114 -2.18 0.19 9.25
N TRP A 115 -3.10 0.81 8.52
CA TRP A 115 -2.98 1.03 7.08
C TRP A 115 -1.91 2.08 6.78
N VAL A 116 -1.91 3.21 7.50
CA VAL A 116 -0.90 4.27 7.31
C VAL A 116 0.52 3.75 7.53
N ILE A 117 0.76 3.03 8.62
CA ILE A 117 2.09 2.48 8.94
C ILE A 117 2.51 1.44 7.90
N GLY A 118 1.58 0.59 7.47
CA GLY A 118 1.83 -0.40 6.43
C GLY A 118 2.24 0.23 5.10
N GLN A 119 1.49 1.25 4.66
CA GLN A 119 1.80 2.05 3.46
C GLN A 119 3.15 2.77 3.58
N LEU A 120 3.40 3.40 4.74
CA LEU A 120 4.66 4.11 4.99
C LEU A 120 5.86 3.17 4.89
N VAL A 121 5.82 2.01 5.55
CA VAL A 121 6.88 0.99 5.45
C VAL A 121 7.05 0.52 3.99
N TYR A 122 5.95 0.24 3.29
CA TYR A 122 6.00 -0.19 1.89
C TYR A 122 6.71 0.84 0.99
N TYR A 123 6.33 2.11 1.06
CA TYR A 123 6.93 3.15 0.23
C TYR A 123 8.36 3.52 0.65
N LEU A 124 8.71 3.44 1.94
CA LEU A 124 10.10 3.59 2.39
C LEU A 124 11.00 2.50 1.79
N ILE A 125 10.54 1.25 1.76
CA ILE A 125 11.24 0.14 1.11
C ILE A 125 11.35 0.36 -0.40
N GLU A 126 10.27 0.78 -1.07
CA GLU A 126 10.29 1.09 -2.50
C GLU A 126 11.29 2.22 -2.82
N ASN A 127 11.40 3.20 -1.91
CA ASN A 127 12.36 4.30 -1.97
C ASN A 127 13.78 3.92 -1.49
N ARG A 128 14.02 2.65 -1.12
CA ARG A 128 15.29 2.12 -0.59
C ARG A 128 15.74 2.73 0.74
N ASP A 129 14.84 3.36 1.50
CA ASP A 129 15.09 3.81 2.87
C ASP A 129 14.78 2.69 3.89
N VAL A 130 15.64 1.68 3.90
CA VAL A 130 15.54 0.52 4.81
C VAL A 130 15.65 0.94 6.28
N ALA A 131 16.46 1.97 6.58
CA ALA A 131 16.64 2.46 7.94
C ALA A 131 15.38 3.17 8.46
N GLY A 132 14.75 3.99 7.63
CA GLY A 132 13.45 4.60 7.90
C GLY A 132 12.37 3.54 8.11
N ALA A 133 12.26 2.57 7.19
CA ALA A 133 11.28 1.48 7.30
C ALA A 133 11.45 0.69 8.60
N THR A 134 12.69 0.33 8.95
CA THR A 134 13.01 -0.40 10.19
C THR A 134 12.59 0.40 11.43
N ARG A 135 12.88 1.71 11.45
CA ARG A 135 12.47 2.58 12.57
C ARG A 135 10.96 2.61 12.72
N VAL A 136 10.23 2.86 11.63
CA VAL A 136 8.75 2.89 11.64
C VAL A 136 8.15 1.57 12.11
N ALA A 137 8.63 0.42 11.61
CA ALA A 137 8.12 -0.89 12.04
C ALA A 137 8.48 -1.25 13.50
N THR A 138 9.59 -0.71 14.02
CA THR A 138 10.02 -0.95 15.40
C THR A 138 9.25 -0.08 16.40
N GLU A 139 9.09 1.21 16.08
CA GLU A 139 8.36 2.15 16.93
C GLU A 139 6.86 1.88 16.86
N CYS A 140 6.34 1.62 15.65
CA CYS A 140 5.00 1.21 15.24
C CYS A 140 3.84 2.04 15.82
N GLY A 141 3.69 2.13 17.14
CA GLY A 141 2.77 3.07 17.80
C GLY A 141 1.29 2.66 17.79
N ILE A 142 0.94 1.47 17.29
CA ILE A 142 -0.43 0.93 17.28
C ILE A 142 -0.59 -0.27 18.21
N ASP A 143 -1.84 -0.58 18.56
CA ASP A 143 -2.20 -1.69 19.45
C ASP A 143 -2.11 -3.06 18.73
N GLU A 144 -2.20 -3.09 17.40
CA GLU A 144 -2.01 -4.29 16.58
C GLU A 144 -0.55 -4.72 16.52
N VAL A 145 0.02 -5.12 17.66
CA VAL A 145 1.42 -5.54 17.81
C VAL A 145 1.84 -6.68 16.86
N TRP A 146 0.89 -7.53 16.44
CA TRP A 146 1.11 -8.55 15.43
C TRP A 146 1.50 -7.95 14.08
N TRP A 147 0.91 -6.81 13.72
CA TRP A 147 1.18 -6.13 12.47
C TRP A 147 2.56 -5.47 12.49
N CYS A 148 2.95 -4.90 13.62
CA CYS A 148 4.30 -4.39 13.84
C CYS A 148 5.33 -5.50 13.64
N ALA A 149 5.12 -6.67 14.27
CA ALA A 149 6.00 -7.83 14.11
C ALA A 149 6.05 -8.33 12.65
N ALA A 150 4.92 -8.34 11.96
CA ALA A 150 4.86 -8.71 10.55
C ALA A 150 5.64 -7.72 9.65
N LEU A 151 5.53 -6.42 9.88
CA LEU A 151 6.28 -5.40 9.15
C LEU A 151 7.79 -5.53 9.39
N ARG A 152 8.23 -5.85 10.62
CA ARG A 152 9.64 -6.16 10.90
C ARG A 152 10.09 -7.39 10.11
N GLY A 153 9.30 -8.48 10.14
CA GLY A 153 9.58 -9.71 9.40
C GLY A 153 9.70 -9.47 7.89
N TYR A 154 8.83 -8.61 7.34
CA TYR A 154 8.87 -8.18 5.95
C TYR A 154 10.16 -7.45 5.59
N ILE A 155 10.56 -6.45 6.39
CA ILE A 155 11.81 -5.72 6.14
C ILE A 155 13.03 -6.65 6.22
N LEU A 156 13.07 -7.51 7.24
CA LEU A 156 14.15 -8.49 7.43
C LEU A 156 14.26 -9.46 6.25
N HIS A 157 13.13 -9.95 5.74
CA HIS A 157 13.09 -10.79 4.54
C HIS A 157 13.70 -10.07 3.34
N LEU A 158 13.30 -8.82 3.10
CA LEU A 158 13.79 -8.03 1.97
C LEU A 158 15.27 -7.66 2.06
N THR A 159 15.84 -7.67 3.26
CA THR A 159 17.27 -7.50 3.51
C THR A 159 18.02 -8.82 3.66
N ALA A 160 17.38 -9.95 3.32
CA ALA A 160 17.93 -11.31 3.35
C ALA A 160 18.36 -11.82 4.74
N ASP A 161 17.76 -11.32 5.83
CA ASP A 161 17.91 -11.87 7.17
C ASP A 161 16.75 -12.85 7.46
N TYR A 162 16.81 -14.02 6.82
CA TYR A 162 15.70 -14.99 6.83
C TYR A 162 15.46 -15.62 8.21
N VAL A 163 16.49 -15.75 9.04
CA VAL A 163 16.35 -16.29 10.40
C VAL A 163 15.59 -15.32 11.29
N ALA A 164 16.02 -14.05 11.34
CA ALA A 164 15.31 -13.04 12.12
C ALA A 164 13.92 -12.73 11.54
N SER A 165 13.78 -12.83 10.21
CA SER A 165 12.48 -12.68 9.55
C SER A 165 11.50 -13.76 9.98
N GLU A 166 11.91 -15.04 9.98
CA GLU A 166 11.05 -16.14 10.43
C GLU A 166 10.66 -15.98 11.90
N GLU A 167 11.60 -15.59 12.77
CA GLU A 167 11.31 -15.31 14.18
C GLU A 167 10.24 -14.21 14.33
N ALA A 168 10.39 -13.09 13.62
CA ALA A 168 9.44 -11.99 13.65
C ALA A 168 8.06 -12.38 13.09
N PHE A 169 8.00 -13.18 12.02
CA PHE A 169 6.72 -13.67 11.49
C PHE A 169 6.05 -14.68 12.42
N ARG A 170 6.81 -15.54 13.11
CA ARG A 170 6.25 -16.46 14.11
C ARG A 170 5.68 -15.69 15.30
N GLU A 171 6.36 -14.63 15.74
CA GLU A 171 5.81 -13.69 16.74
C GLU A 171 4.51 -13.05 16.25
N ALA A 172 4.49 -12.56 15.01
CA ALA A 172 3.29 -11.98 14.40
C ALA A 172 2.11 -12.97 14.41
N ILE A 173 2.31 -14.20 13.92
CA ILE A 173 1.29 -15.25 13.87
C ILE A 173 0.77 -15.61 15.27
N ALA A 174 1.64 -15.62 16.29
CA ALA A 174 1.25 -15.91 17.66
C ALA A 174 0.37 -14.80 18.29
N LEU A 175 0.55 -13.55 17.84
CA LEU A 175 -0.17 -12.37 18.33
C LEU A 175 -1.43 -12.05 17.50
N MET A 176 -1.60 -12.66 16.32
CA MET A 176 -2.72 -12.38 15.43
C MET A 176 -4.07 -12.80 16.03
N PRO A 177 -5.14 -12.02 15.78
CA PRO A 177 -6.51 -12.48 15.98
C PRO A 177 -6.79 -13.78 15.20
N PRO A 178 -7.72 -14.64 15.67
CA PRO A 178 -7.98 -15.94 15.05
C PRO A 178 -8.25 -15.88 13.53
N ASP A 179 -9.07 -14.92 13.09
CA ASP A 179 -9.46 -14.80 11.67
C ASP A 179 -8.27 -14.39 10.78
N GLU A 180 -7.42 -13.47 11.27
CA GLU A 180 -6.19 -13.08 10.56
C GLU A 180 -5.19 -14.24 10.52
N ARG A 181 -5.02 -14.94 11.65
CA ARG A 181 -4.16 -16.12 11.72
C ARG A 181 -4.61 -17.21 10.75
N GLU A 182 -5.91 -17.51 10.69
CA GLU A 182 -6.45 -18.49 9.75
C GLU A 182 -6.18 -18.08 8.30
N SER A 183 -6.40 -16.81 7.96
CA SER A 183 -6.12 -16.27 6.63
C SER A 183 -4.64 -16.40 6.24
N TRP A 184 -3.72 -16.07 7.16
CA TRP A 184 -2.27 -16.17 6.94
C TRP A 184 -1.74 -17.61 6.93
N MET A 185 -2.41 -18.53 7.60
CA MET A 185 -2.02 -19.95 7.62
C MET A 185 -2.69 -20.78 6.51
N SER A 186 -3.64 -20.22 5.76
CA SER A 186 -4.24 -20.89 4.61
C SER A 186 -3.21 -21.12 3.49
N LEU A 187 -3.32 -22.25 2.82
CA LEU A 187 -2.48 -22.59 1.66
C LEU A 187 -3.27 -22.49 0.34
N ARG A 188 -4.42 -21.80 0.34
CA ARG A 188 -5.38 -21.76 -0.79
C ARG A 188 -4.80 -21.36 -2.14
N TYR A 189 -3.79 -20.48 -2.15
CA TYR A 189 -3.15 -20.05 -3.40
C TYR A 189 -1.92 -20.87 -3.75
N VAL A 190 -1.39 -21.67 -2.83
CA VAL A 190 -0.16 -22.43 -3.03
C VAL A 190 -0.47 -23.89 -3.36
N LEU A 191 -1.57 -24.43 -2.83
CA LEU A 191 -2.06 -25.77 -3.15
C LEU A 191 -3.01 -25.75 -4.35
N THR A 192 -3.18 -26.93 -4.95
CA THR A 192 -4.32 -27.16 -5.86
C THR A 192 -5.62 -27.09 -5.06
N LYS A 193 -6.73 -26.91 -5.76
CA LYS A 193 -8.06 -26.86 -5.12
C LYS A 193 -8.33 -28.11 -4.26
N GLU A 194 -8.03 -29.30 -4.78
CA GLU A 194 -8.22 -30.56 -4.04
C GLU A 194 -7.28 -30.65 -2.84
N GLY A 195 -6.05 -30.13 -2.97
CA GLY A 195 -5.08 -30.05 -1.88
C GLY A 195 -5.56 -29.14 -0.74
N GLU A 196 -6.12 -27.99 -1.09
CA GLU A 196 -6.67 -27.07 -0.09
C GLU A 196 -7.94 -27.61 0.56
N GLU A 197 -8.85 -28.21 -0.20
CA GLU A 197 -10.05 -28.87 0.37
C GLU A 197 -9.65 -29.96 1.39
N LEU A 198 -8.64 -30.76 1.06
CA LEU A 198 -8.09 -31.75 1.97
C LEU A 198 -7.46 -31.10 3.21
N PHE A 199 -6.61 -30.08 3.03
CA PHE A 199 -5.94 -29.37 4.13
C PHE A 199 -6.94 -28.71 5.09
N ALA A 200 -7.94 -28.00 4.54
CA ALA A 200 -9.00 -27.34 5.31
C ALA A 200 -9.91 -28.34 6.06
N SER A 201 -10.01 -29.59 5.61
CA SER A 201 -10.82 -30.63 6.28
C SER A 201 -10.14 -31.26 7.51
N MET A 202 -8.83 -31.04 7.70
CA MET A 202 -8.07 -31.59 8.81
C MET A 202 -8.43 -30.92 10.13
N ASP A 203 -8.31 -31.66 11.24
CA ASP A 203 -8.31 -31.05 12.57
C ASP A 203 -7.10 -30.12 12.77
N SER A 204 -7.14 -29.28 13.81
CA SER A 204 -6.15 -28.23 14.02
C SER A 204 -4.72 -28.76 14.23
N GLU A 205 -4.56 -29.88 14.95
CA GLU A 205 -3.24 -30.45 15.27
C GLU A 205 -2.61 -31.06 14.02
N GLU A 206 -3.40 -31.83 13.25
CA GLU A 206 -2.95 -32.38 11.99
C GLU A 206 -2.64 -31.28 10.97
N ARG A 207 -3.49 -30.24 10.90
CA ARG A 207 -3.29 -29.11 9.99
C ARG A 207 -1.99 -28.36 10.28
N GLU A 208 -1.71 -28.05 11.54
CA GLU A 208 -0.45 -27.42 11.97
C GLU A 208 0.76 -28.30 11.62
N ARG A 209 0.68 -29.60 11.90
CA ARG A 209 1.74 -30.57 11.55
C ARG A 209 2.01 -30.62 10.04
N ARG A 210 0.97 -30.57 9.22
CA ARG A 210 1.09 -30.56 7.74
C ARG A 210 1.60 -29.24 7.22
N TRP A 211 1.18 -28.13 7.80
CA TRP A 211 1.68 -26.80 7.46
C TRP A 211 3.19 -26.69 7.69
N GLU A 212 3.67 -27.11 8.87
CA GLU A 212 5.12 -27.13 9.19
C GLU A 212 5.89 -28.08 8.26
N GLN A 213 5.31 -29.25 7.95
CA GLN A 213 5.92 -30.18 6.99
C GLN A 213 6.00 -29.58 5.58
N PHE A 214 4.95 -28.91 5.12
CA PHE A 214 4.89 -28.31 3.80
C PHE A 214 6.00 -27.27 3.63
N TRP A 215 6.11 -26.31 4.55
CA TRP A 215 7.12 -25.26 4.44
C TRP A 215 8.53 -25.77 4.62
N ARG A 216 8.77 -26.72 5.54
CA ARG A 216 10.09 -27.36 5.66
C ARG A 216 10.53 -28.06 4.37
N LEU A 217 9.59 -28.65 3.62
CA LEU A 217 9.89 -29.29 2.33
C LEU A 217 9.93 -28.31 1.17
N SER A 218 9.49 -27.07 1.37
CA SER A 218 9.49 -26.02 0.36
C SER A 218 10.76 -25.18 0.34
N ASP A 219 11.65 -25.35 1.33
CA ASP A 219 12.94 -24.67 1.41
C ASP A 219 13.89 -25.18 0.30
N PRO A 220 14.20 -24.35 -0.71
CA PRO A 220 15.05 -24.73 -1.83
C PRO A 220 16.55 -24.73 -1.47
N VAL A 221 16.97 -24.08 -0.38
CA VAL A 221 18.39 -23.86 -0.05
C VAL A 221 18.72 -24.31 1.38
N PHE A 222 18.75 -25.63 1.58
CA PHE A 222 19.12 -26.28 2.85
C PHE A 222 20.55 -25.96 3.38
N LEU A 223 21.35 -25.19 2.64
CA LEU A 223 22.71 -24.77 3.02
C LEU A 223 22.75 -23.40 3.70
N LEU A 224 21.66 -22.63 3.64
CA LEU A 224 21.52 -21.35 4.34
C LEU A 224 20.58 -21.57 5.54
N GLU A 225 20.84 -20.85 6.63
CA GLU A 225 19.93 -20.88 7.78
C GLU A 225 18.68 -20.04 7.49
N GLY A 226 17.52 -20.53 7.95
CA GLY A 226 16.22 -19.92 7.72
C GLY A 226 15.52 -20.43 6.47
N ASN A 227 14.19 -20.35 6.45
CA ASN A 227 13.37 -20.78 5.32
C ASN A 227 12.99 -19.57 4.46
N ASP A 228 13.77 -19.29 3.41
CA ASP A 228 13.55 -18.15 2.52
C ASP A 228 12.17 -18.19 1.86
N ARG A 229 11.69 -19.40 1.49
CA ARG A 229 10.40 -19.61 0.84
C ARG A 229 9.22 -19.34 1.77
N LEU A 230 9.34 -19.70 3.04
CA LEU A 230 8.35 -19.39 4.07
C LEU A 230 8.31 -17.89 4.37
N THR A 231 9.48 -17.27 4.56
CA THR A 231 9.55 -15.82 4.84
C THR A 231 9.09 -14.99 3.63
N ASP A 232 9.35 -15.44 2.40
CA ASP A 232 8.79 -14.86 1.17
C ASP A 232 7.27 -14.97 1.13
N HIS A 233 6.70 -16.12 1.51
CA HIS A 233 5.24 -16.26 1.60
C HIS A 233 4.63 -15.24 2.56
N PHE A 234 5.19 -15.09 3.76
CA PHE A 234 4.71 -14.10 4.71
C PHE A 234 4.98 -12.65 4.29
N ALA A 235 6.09 -12.37 3.62
CA ALA A 235 6.36 -11.07 3.03
C ALA A 235 5.28 -10.69 1.99
N ARG A 236 4.88 -11.65 1.13
CA ARG A 236 3.78 -11.45 0.18
C ARG A 236 2.43 -11.27 0.88
N MET A 237 2.21 -11.93 2.03
CA MET A 237 1.00 -11.68 2.85
C MET A 237 0.98 -10.26 3.43
N VAL A 238 2.12 -9.72 3.87
CA VAL A 238 2.23 -8.31 4.29
C VAL A 238 1.84 -7.38 3.15
N GLU A 239 2.36 -7.62 1.94
CA GLU A 239 1.98 -6.81 0.78
C GLU A 239 0.51 -6.96 0.41
N ALA A 240 -0.05 -8.18 0.47
CA ALA A 240 -1.47 -8.39 0.25
C ALA A 240 -2.33 -7.58 1.23
N VAL A 241 -1.93 -7.52 2.51
CA VAL A 241 -2.60 -6.70 3.53
C VAL A 241 -2.44 -5.21 3.24
N ASN A 242 -1.26 -4.76 2.80
CA ASN A 242 -1.03 -3.36 2.42
C ASN A 242 -1.90 -2.93 1.24
N TRP A 243 -2.09 -3.81 0.25
CA TRP A 243 -2.90 -3.49 -0.93
C TRP A 243 -4.41 -3.54 -0.67
N ARG A 244 -4.87 -4.10 0.45
CA ARG A 244 -6.28 -3.96 0.88
C ARG A 244 -6.59 -2.49 1.09
N ASP A 245 -7.63 -2.02 0.39
CA ASP A 245 -8.10 -0.63 0.45
C ASP A 245 -7.05 0.42 0.01
N ALA A 246 -6.13 0.04 -0.89
CA ALA A 246 -5.17 0.93 -1.51
C ALA A 246 -5.29 0.90 -3.04
N ALA A 247 -4.96 2.02 -3.68
CA ALA A 247 -4.81 2.06 -5.13
C ALA A 247 -3.55 1.33 -5.57
N ASN A 248 -3.50 0.89 -6.83
CA ASN A 248 -2.33 0.22 -7.39
C ASN A 248 -2.14 0.63 -8.88
N PRO A 249 -0.94 0.41 -9.45
CA PRO A 249 -0.64 0.83 -10.83
C PRO A 249 -1.43 0.11 -11.91
N MET A 250 -2.02 -1.05 -11.59
CA MET A 250 -2.89 -1.77 -12.54
C MET A 250 -4.22 -1.05 -12.73
N GLY A 251 -4.56 -0.07 -11.87
CA GLY A 251 -5.74 0.79 -12.04
C GLY A 251 -7.08 0.07 -11.91
N TRP A 252 -7.08 -1.14 -11.34
CA TRP A 252 -8.26 -1.89 -10.95
C TRP A 252 -8.28 -2.06 -9.43
N PRO A 253 -9.46 -2.21 -8.81
CA PRO A 253 -9.54 -2.52 -7.38
C PRO A 253 -8.75 -3.78 -7.03
N TRP A 254 -8.12 -3.79 -5.86
CA TRP A 254 -7.47 -4.98 -5.33
C TRP A 254 -8.51 -6.10 -5.13
N GLY A 255 -8.20 -7.31 -5.58
CA GLY A 255 -9.11 -8.44 -5.59
C GLY A 255 -8.39 -9.77 -5.44
N GLU A 256 -9.17 -10.85 -5.38
CA GLU A 256 -8.66 -12.22 -5.19
C GLU A 256 -7.68 -12.65 -6.28
N ASP A 257 -7.87 -12.20 -7.53
CA ASP A 257 -6.96 -12.52 -8.63
C ASP A 257 -5.60 -11.84 -8.49
N MET A 258 -5.57 -10.57 -8.07
CA MET A 258 -4.32 -9.88 -7.75
C MET A 258 -3.61 -10.49 -6.55
N GLU A 259 -4.35 -10.81 -5.49
CA GLU A 259 -3.80 -11.47 -4.30
C GLU A 259 -3.21 -12.83 -4.66
N ALA A 260 -3.96 -13.68 -5.38
CA ALA A 260 -3.48 -14.98 -5.84
C ALA A 260 -2.22 -14.84 -6.71
N THR A 261 -2.18 -13.84 -7.60
CA THR A 261 -1.02 -13.56 -8.45
C THR A 261 0.20 -13.17 -7.60
N LEU A 262 0.03 -12.25 -6.64
CA LEU A 262 1.10 -11.85 -5.71
C LEU A 262 1.62 -13.04 -4.90
N ILE A 263 0.73 -13.85 -4.32
CA ILE A 263 1.14 -14.99 -3.49
C ILE A 263 1.87 -16.06 -4.32
N ARG A 264 1.44 -16.32 -5.56
CA ARG A 264 2.05 -17.34 -6.43
C ARG A 264 3.35 -16.89 -7.09
N TYR A 265 3.32 -15.72 -7.72
CA TYR A 265 4.40 -15.28 -8.62
C TYR A 265 5.37 -14.31 -7.97
N GLY A 266 4.90 -13.54 -6.99
CA GLY A 266 5.74 -12.61 -6.24
C GLY A 266 5.40 -11.16 -6.50
N ARG A 267 6.30 -10.30 -6.04
CA ARG A 267 6.12 -8.86 -6.02
C ARG A 267 6.28 -8.30 -7.42
N ASN A 268 5.43 -7.34 -7.79
CA ASN A 268 5.63 -6.63 -9.04
C ASN A 268 6.92 -5.79 -8.98
N ILE A 269 7.92 -6.15 -9.78
CA ILE A 269 9.21 -5.44 -9.87
C ILE A 269 9.27 -4.46 -11.05
N GLY A 270 8.25 -4.45 -11.91
CA GLY A 270 8.18 -3.56 -13.05
C GLY A 270 6.79 -3.50 -13.68
N TYR A 271 6.50 -2.35 -14.29
CA TYR A 271 5.26 -2.09 -15.01
C TYR A 271 5.58 -1.64 -16.43
N SER A 272 4.82 -2.16 -17.41
CA SER A 272 4.87 -1.69 -18.78
C SER A 272 3.45 -1.54 -19.33
N ARG A 273 3.30 -0.73 -20.38
CA ARG A 273 2.04 -0.58 -21.11
C ARG A 273 2.31 -0.83 -22.56
N THR A 274 1.40 -1.54 -23.21
CA THR A 274 1.48 -1.77 -24.64
C THR A 274 0.33 -1.10 -25.38
N TYR A 275 0.32 -1.11 -26.70
CA TYR A 275 -0.82 -0.69 -27.51
C TYR A 275 -0.81 -1.47 -28.81
N ASP A 276 -1.96 -2.06 -29.16
CA ASP A 276 -2.18 -2.75 -30.43
C ASP A 276 -3.00 -1.85 -31.37
N PRO A 277 -2.39 -1.29 -32.43
CA PRO A 277 -3.08 -0.39 -33.36
C PRO A 277 -4.20 -1.07 -34.16
N ILE A 278 -4.20 -2.41 -34.27
CA ILE A 278 -5.21 -3.16 -35.02
C ILE A 278 -6.40 -3.51 -34.11
N ALA A 279 -6.15 -3.90 -32.86
CA ALA A 279 -7.20 -4.20 -31.89
C ALA A 279 -7.91 -2.95 -31.36
N ALA A 280 -7.22 -1.80 -31.31
CA ALA A 280 -7.77 -0.53 -30.83
C ALA A 280 -8.96 0.00 -31.64
N PHE A 281 -9.17 -0.47 -32.87
CA PHE A 281 -10.38 -0.16 -33.65
C PHE A 281 -11.60 -1.01 -33.25
N ARG A 282 -11.41 -2.08 -32.47
CA ARG A 282 -12.44 -3.09 -32.18
C ARG A 282 -12.77 -3.23 -30.68
N THR A 283 -11.85 -2.92 -29.78
CA THR A 283 -12.05 -3.08 -28.32
C THR A 283 -11.16 -2.15 -27.49
N LEU A 284 -11.69 -1.63 -26.38
CA LEU A 284 -10.94 -0.99 -25.29
C LEU A 284 -10.42 -2.09 -24.34
N GLY A 285 -9.34 -2.78 -24.71
CA GLY A 285 -8.65 -3.70 -23.80
C GLY A 285 -7.65 -2.93 -22.93
N ASP A 286 -7.49 -3.31 -21.66
CA ASP A 286 -6.36 -2.84 -20.86
C ASP A 286 -5.07 -3.40 -21.46
N THR A 287 -4.04 -2.56 -21.51
CA THR A 287 -2.77 -2.86 -22.16
C THR A 287 -1.59 -2.88 -21.19
N ARG A 288 -1.86 -2.67 -19.89
CA ARG A 288 -0.86 -2.80 -18.82
C ARG A 288 -0.37 -4.24 -18.71
N ARG A 289 0.91 -4.37 -18.39
CA ARG A 289 1.62 -5.63 -18.12
C ARG A 289 2.52 -5.40 -16.91
N VAL A 290 2.71 -6.45 -16.12
CA VAL A 290 3.58 -6.43 -14.93
C VAL A 290 4.53 -7.62 -14.97
N LEU A 291 5.63 -7.53 -14.23
CA LEU A 291 6.53 -8.66 -13.97
C LEU A 291 6.59 -8.87 -12.46
N GLY A 292 6.31 -10.11 -12.05
CA GLY A 292 6.45 -10.62 -10.68
C GLY A 292 7.74 -11.39 -10.47
#